data_AF-A0A924LPX3-F1
#
_entry.id   AF-A0A924LPX3-F1
#
_cell.length_a   1.000
_cell.length_b   1.000
_cell.length_c   1.000
_cell.angle_alpha   90.00
_cell.angle_beta   90.00
_cell.angle_gamma   90.00
#
_symmetry.space_group_name_H-M   'P 1'
#
loop_
_entity.id
_entity.type
_entity.pdbx_description
1 polymer ?
#
loop_
_entity_poly.entity_id
_entity_poly.type
_entity_poly.pdbx_seq_one_letter_code
_entity_poly.pdbx_strand_id
1 'polypeptide(L)'
;EYANMFISSTILAVLFFGGYNYPGMAWALENWGVNIANVIGMAVLFTKLCGFIFFYMWVRWTIPRFRYDQLMNLGWRILIPLSIANIVIVGIVLLRSEIATYFGF
;
A
#
# COMPACT_ATOMS: atom_id res chain seq x y z
N GLU A 1 11.10 8.83 -17.33
CA GLU A 1 11.57 8.00 -16.20
C GLU A 1 11.04 8.51 -14.85
N TYR A 2 11.30 9.77 -14.47
CA TYR A 2 10.82 10.35 -13.20
C TYR A 2 9.30 10.40 -13.05
N ALA A 3 8.56 10.67 -14.13
CA ALA A 3 7.09 10.62 -14.13
C ALA A 3 6.57 9.21 -13.76
N ASN A 4 7.20 8.15 -14.27
CA ASN A 4 6.81 6.78 -13.93
C ASN A 4 7.15 6.45 -12.47
N MET A 5 8.28 6.94 -11.93
CA MET A 5 8.60 6.77 -10.51
C MET A 5 7.57 7.47 -9.60
N PHE A 6 7.12 8.66 -9.99
CA PHE A 6 6.07 9.39 -9.28
C PHE A 6 4.75 8.61 -9.31
N ILE A 7 4.30 8.19 -10.49
CA ILE A 7 3.04 7.43 -10.65
C ILE A 7 3.07 6.12 -9.85
N SER A 8 4.16 5.35 -9.89
CA SER A 8 4.28 4.11 -9.11
C SER A 8 4.24 4.37 -7.60
N SER A 9 4.89 5.44 -7.13
CA SER A 9 4.85 5.84 -5.72
C SER A 9 3.42 6.24 -5.29
N THR A 10 2.70 6.96 -6.17
CA THR A 10 1.29 7.32 -5.95
C THR A 10 0.39 6.10 -5.84
N ILE A 11 0.54 5.13 -6.73
CA ILE A 11 -0.26 3.89 -6.71
C ILE A 11 -0.02 3.13 -5.40
N LEU A 12 1.24 3.01 -4.96
CA LEU A 12 1.58 2.35 -3.69
C LEU A 12 0.96 3.07 -2.47
N ALA A 13 1.07 4.39 -2.41
CA ALA A 13 0.53 5.19 -1.31
C ALA A 13 -1.00 5.12 -1.23
N VAL A 14 -1.69 5.08 -2.38
CA VAL A 14 -3.15 5.01 -2.43
C VAL A 14 -3.66 3.60 -2.10
N LEU A 15 -3.10 2.56 -2.72
CA LEU A 15 -3.60 1.19 -2.55
C LEU A 15 -3.28 0.59 -1.19
N PHE A 16 -2.07 0.80 -0.67
CA PHE A 16 -1.62 0.14 0.57
C PHE A 16 -1.69 1.03 1.80
N PHE A 17 -1.47 2.34 1.65
CA PHE A 17 -1.43 3.29 2.79
C PHE A 17 -2.70 4.13 2.93
N GLY A 18 -3.79 3.71 2.27
CA GLY A 18 -5.11 4.31 2.41
C GLY A 18 -5.23 5.73 1.84
N GLY A 19 -4.26 6.18 1.03
CA GLY A 19 -4.26 7.49 0.36
C GLY A 19 -4.47 8.65 1.33
N TYR A 20 -5.65 9.27 1.23
CA TYR A 20 -6.10 10.41 2.03
C TYR A 20 -6.52 10.07 3.46
N ASN A 21 -6.66 8.79 3.80
CA ASN A 21 -7.03 8.39 5.15
C ASN A 21 -5.90 8.66 6.14
N TYR A 22 -6.26 9.34 7.23
CA TYR A 22 -5.42 9.58 8.39
C TYR A 22 -6.18 9.17 9.67
N PRO A 23 -5.46 8.64 10.69
CA PRO A 23 -6.08 8.30 11.96
C PRO A 23 -6.66 9.57 12.60
N GLY A 24 -7.94 9.55 12.96
CA GLY A 24 -8.64 10.71 13.55
C GLY A 24 -9.46 11.56 12.56
N MET A 25 -9.66 11.10 11.31
CA MET A 25 -10.47 11.83 10.32
C MET A 25 -11.89 12.17 10.79
N ALA A 26 -12.54 11.27 11.53
CA ALA A 26 -13.87 11.52 12.08
C ALA A 26 -13.89 12.69 13.09
N TRP A 27 -12.89 12.76 13.97
CA TRP A 27 -12.75 13.83 14.95
C TRP A 27 -12.35 15.17 14.31
N ALA A 28 -11.51 15.13 13.28
CA ALA A 28 -11.10 16.32 12.53
C ALA A 28 -12.25 16.91 11.69
N LEU A 29 -13.10 16.04 11.14
CA LEU A 29 -14.29 16.45 10.38
C LEU A 29 -15.30 17.17 11.28
N GLU A 30 -15.51 16.65 12.49
CA GLU A 30 -16.45 17.19 13.47
C GLU A 30 -16.00 18.54 14.05
N ASN A 31 -14.71 18.73 14.32
CA ASN A 31 -14.20 19.95 14.97
C ASN A 31 -13.74 21.04 14.00
N TRP A 32 -13.15 20.68 12.86
CA TRP A 32 -12.51 21.65 11.95
C TRP A 32 -13.25 21.82 10.62
N GLY A 33 -14.33 21.07 10.42
CA GLY A 33 -15.16 21.14 9.21
C GLY A 33 -14.51 20.48 7.99
N VAL A 34 -15.37 20.18 7.01
CA VAL A 34 -15.04 19.38 5.81
C VAL A 34 -13.85 19.94 5.02
N ASN A 35 -13.75 21.26 4.89
CA ASN A 35 -12.73 21.90 4.07
C ASN A 35 -11.32 21.72 4.65
N ILE A 36 -11.13 21.92 5.96
CA ILE A 36 -9.82 21.80 6.61
C ILE A 36 -9.41 20.33 6.69
N ALA A 37 -10.35 19.45 7.01
CA ALA A 37 -10.11 18.01 7.06
C ALA A 37 -9.62 17.44 5.72
N ASN A 38 -10.14 17.94 4.60
CA ASN A 38 -9.72 17.53 3.25
C ASN A 38 -8.34 18.08 2.86
N VAL A 39 -8.03 19.32 3.22
CA VAL A 39 -6.69 19.91 2.99
C VAL A 39 -5.62 19.13 3.77
N ILE A 40 -5.91 18.75 5.02
CA ILE A 40 -5.02 17.90 5.83
C ILE A 40 -4.86 16.54 5.19
N GLY A 41 -5.95 15.91 4.72
CA GLY A 41 -5.88 14.64 4.00
C GLY A 41 -4.98 14.70 2.76
N MET A 42 -5.06 15.78 2.00
CA MET A 42 -4.19 16.02 0.84
C MET A 42 -2.73 16.22 1.25
N ALA A 43 -2.46 16.99 2.30
CA ALA A 43 -1.11 17.19 2.83
C ALA A 43 -0.49 15.88 3.36
N VAL A 44 -1.28 15.02 3.99
CA VAL A 44 -0.86 13.68 4.44
C VAL A 44 -0.51 12.81 3.25
N LEU A 45 -1.33 12.81 2.19
CA LEU A 45 -1.01 12.08 0.96
C LEU A 45 0.29 12.58 0.31
N PHE A 46 0.50 13.90 0.24
CA PHE A 46 1.77 14.48 -0.24
C PHE A 46 2.96 14.08 0.61
N THR A 47 2.81 14.04 1.93
CA THR A 47 3.89 13.61 2.85
C THR A 47 4.24 12.14 2.61
N LYS A 48 3.22 11.27 2.46
CA LYS A 48 3.42 9.86 2.11
C LYS A 48 4.13 9.72 0.76
N LEU A 49 3.73 10.50 -0.26
CA LEU A 49 4.37 10.53 -1.58
C LEU A 49 5.85 10.89 -1.50
N CYS A 50 6.19 11.98 -0.79
CA CYS A 50 7.57 12.39 -0.59
C CYS A 50 8.39 11.29 0.12
N GLY A 51 7.81 10.61 1.11
CA GLY A 51 8.43 9.47 1.79
C GLY A 51 8.73 8.31 0.85
N PHE A 52 7.79 7.93 -0.02
CA PHE A 52 8.02 6.87 -1.02
C PHE A 52 9.04 7.26 -2.09
N ILE A 53 9.02 8.49 -2.57
CA ILE A 53 10.00 8.99 -3.53
C ILE A 53 11.41 8.97 -2.91
N PHE A 54 11.52 9.40 -1.65
CA PHE A 54 12.76 9.31 -0.89
C PHE A 54 13.22 7.85 -0.75
N PHE A 55 12.32 6.93 -0.41
CA PHE A 55 12.62 5.50 -0.35
C PHE A 55 13.12 4.96 -1.70
N TYR A 56 12.50 5.33 -2.82
CA TYR A 56 12.95 4.94 -4.16
C TYR A 56 14.38 5.42 -4.47
N MET A 57 14.69 6.67 -4.13
CA MET A 57 16.05 7.21 -4.29
C MET A 57 17.04 6.47 -3.40
N TRP A 58 16.67 6.19 -2.15
CA TRP A 58 17.52 5.48 -1.21
C TRP A 58 17.80 4.03 -1.66
N VAL A 59 16.79 3.33 -2.16
CA VAL A 59 16.93 1.99 -2.74
C VAL A 59 17.90 2.00 -3.92
N ARG A 60 17.81 3.00 -4.80
CA ARG A 60 18.77 3.16 -5.93
C ARG A 60 20.21 3.36 -5.46
N TRP A 61 20.42 4.02 -4.31
CA TRP A 61 21.76 4.22 -3.76
C TRP A 61 22.30 3.00 -3.00
N THR A 62 21.43 2.18 -2.42
CA THR A 62 21.83 1.06 -1.55
C THR A 62 22.02 -0.25 -2.33
N ILE A 63 21.28 -0.45 -3.43
CA ILE A 63 21.28 -1.73 -4.13
C ILE A 63 22.43 -1.82 -5.14
N PRO A 64 23.38 -2.77 -4.96
CA PRO A 64 24.32 -3.12 -6.00
C PRO A 64 23.58 -3.84 -7.15
N ARG A 65 23.93 -3.46 -8.38
CA ARG A 65 23.30 -3.90 -9.65
C ARG A 65 23.05 -5.41 -9.70
N PHE A 66 21.79 -5.84 -9.64
CA PHE A 66 21.40 -7.25 -9.76
C PHE A 66 21.41 -7.74 -11.21
N ARG A 67 21.77 -9.00 -11.43
CA ARG A 67 21.72 -9.62 -12.76
C ARG A 67 20.28 -9.96 -13.13
N TYR A 68 19.94 -9.90 -14.42
CA TYR A 68 18.58 -10.17 -14.93
C TYR A 68 18.04 -11.52 -14.48
N ASP A 69 18.87 -12.56 -14.50
CA ASP A 69 18.48 -13.91 -14.07
C ASP A 69 18.05 -13.97 -12.59
N GLN A 70 18.67 -13.15 -11.73
CA GLN A 70 18.35 -13.10 -10.31
C GLN A 70 17.01 -12.41 -10.08
N LEU A 71 16.72 -11.34 -10.84
CA LEU A 71 15.42 -10.66 -10.80
C LEU A 71 14.31 -11.58 -11.29
N MET A 72 14.54 -12.31 -12.39
CA MET A 72 13.57 -13.25 -12.96
C MET A 72 13.30 -14.40 -11.99
N ASN A 73 14.34 -14.94 -11.36
CA ASN A 73 14.20 -16.00 -10.37
C ASN A 73 13.45 -15.51 -9.12
N LEU A 74 13.72 -14.29 -8.63
CA LEU A 74 12.97 -13.71 -7.50
C LEU A 74 11.48 -13.54 -7.84
N GLY A 75 11.18 -13.00 -9.02
CA GLY A 75 9.80 -12.80 -9.48
C GLY A 75 9.03 -14.10 -9.61
N TRP A 76 9.55 -15.04 -10.39
CA TRP A 76 8.82 -16.26 -10.72
C TRP A 76 8.82 -17.29 -9.60
N ARG A 77 9.92 -17.42 -8.86
CA ARG A 77 10.07 -18.49 -7.87
C ARG A 77 9.60 -18.10 -6.48
N ILE A 78 9.58 -16.81 -6.14
CA ILE A 78 9.22 -16.33 -4.80
C ILE A 78 7.98 -15.46 -4.83
N LEU A 79 7.94 -14.41 -5.66
CA LEU A 79 6.85 -13.42 -5.60
C LEU A 79 5.50 -13.97 -6.07
N ILE A 80 5.47 -14.73 -7.18
CA ILE A 80 4.24 -15.35 -7.69
C ILE A 80 3.60 -16.32 -6.68
N PRO A 81 4.31 -17.36 -6.18
CA PRO A 81 3.71 -18.30 -5.25
C PRO A 81 3.29 -17.62 -3.94
N LEU A 82 4.05 -16.62 -3.47
CA LEU A 82 3.70 -15.85 -2.27
C LEU A 82 2.40 -15.04 -2.48
N SER A 83 2.20 -14.45 -3.66
CA SER A 83 0.99 -13.70 -3.98
C SER A 83 -0.24 -14.60 -4.03
N ILE A 84 -0.12 -15.79 -4.63
CA ILE A 84 -1.20 -16.80 -4.68
C ILE A 84 -1.55 -17.26 -3.26
N ALA A 85 -0.53 -17.56 -2.44
CA ALA A 85 -0.75 -17.95 -1.04
C ALA A 85 -1.48 -16.85 -0.24
N ASN A 86 -1.12 -15.58 -0.43
CA ASN A 86 -1.77 -14.46 0.24
C ASN A 86 -3.27 -14.36 -0.14
N ILE A 87 -3.59 -14.48 -1.43
CA ILE A 87 -4.98 -14.45 -1.91
C ILE A 87 -5.81 -15.58 -1.29
N VAL A 88 -5.27 -16.80 -1.24
CA VAL A 88 -5.96 -17.94 -0.63
C VAL A 88 -6.19 -17.71 0.87
N ILE A 89 -5.19 -17.22 1.60
CA ILE A 89 -5.31 -16.92 3.03
C ILE A 89 -6.37 -15.86 3.29
N VAL A 90 -6.36 -14.75 2.54
CA VAL A 90 -7.37 -13.69 2.68
C VAL A 90 -8.77 -14.22 2.36
N GLY A 91 -8.91 -15.05 1.32
CA GLY A 91 -10.19 -15.69 0.99
C GLY A 91 -10.73 -16.56 2.12
N ILE A 92 -9.87 -17.39 2.74
CA ILE A 92 -10.26 -18.21 3.90
C ILE A 92 -10.66 -17.33 5.09
N VAL A 93 -9.89 -16.28 5.39
CA VAL A 93 -10.17 -15.38 6.51
C VAL A 93 -11.50 -14.65 6.32
N LEU A 94 -11.83 -14.22 5.10
CA LEU A 94 -13.10 -13.57 4.81
C LEU A 94 -14.28 -14.53 5.00
N LEU A 95 -14.19 -15.73 4.42
CA LEU A 95 -15.22 -16.77 4.50
C LEU A 95 -15.37 -17.39 5.89
N ARG A 96 -14.37 -17.24 6.78
CA ARG A 96 -14.43 -17.72 8.16
C ARG A 96 -15.72 -17.26 8.88
N SER A 97 -16.11 -16.00 8.67
CA SER A 97 -17.29 -15.41 9.31
C SER A 97 -18.60 -16.08 8.87
N GLU A 98 -18.71 -16.41 7.58
CA GLU A 98 -19.88 -17.10 7.05
C GLU A 98 -19.91 -18.57 7.50
N ILE A 99 -18.76 -19.24 7.46
CA ILE A 99 -18.61 -20.62 7.94
C ILE A 99 -19.02 -20.73 9.42
N ALA A 100 -18.63 -19.79 10.28
CA ALA A 100 -19.03 -19.77 11.69
C ALA A 100 -20.57 -19.67 11.87
N THR A 101 -21.19 -18.80 11.06
CA THR A 101 -22.65 -18.64 11.04
C THR A 101 -23.36 -19.91 10.54
N TYR A 102 -22.82 -20.61 9.55
CA TYR A 102 -23.37 -21.89 9.05
C TYR A 102 -23.29 -23.03 10.08
N PHE A 103 -22.28 -23.01 10.97
CA PHE A 103 -22.16 -23.97 12.07
C PHE A 103 -22.94 -23.56 13.33
N GLY A 104 -23.68 -22.45 13.30
CA GLY A 104 -24.61 -22.06 14.37
C GLY A 104 -23.96 -21.43 15.61
N PHE A 105 -22.81 -20.76 15.46
CA PHE A 105 -22.21 -19.90 16.50
C PHE A 105 -22.34 -18.42 16.14
#